data_AF-A0A6B1ESB3-F1
#
_entry.id   AF-A0A6B1ESB3-F1
#
_cell.length_a   1.000
_cell.length_b   1.000
_cell.length_c   1.000
_cell.angle_alpha   90.00
_cell.angle_beta   90.00
_cell.angle_gamma   90.00
#
_symmetry.space_group_name_H-M   'P 1'
#
loop_
_entity.id
_entity.type
_entity.pdbx_description
1 polymer ?
#
loop_
_entity_poly.entity_id
_entity_poly.type
_entity_poly.pdbx_seq_one_letter_code
_entity_poly.pdbx_strand_id
1 'polypeptide(L)'
;MKLNDIRNEDCLDTMKIMSDAFVDLVVTSPPYDEMREYEGYKLESFEQIASELYRIVKVGGVVVWVIGDQTIKGNETGTSFRQALYFKEIGFNLFDTMIYLKPPRGAVGNNKTYCQSFEYMFVFSKGQPKTINLIKDRKNKESRKGDTGTKRLPDGSLLKLNREGYSEYGRRTNVW
;
A
#
# COMPACT_ATOMS: atom_id res chain seq x y z
N MET A 1 14.81 22.39 1.14
CA MET A 1 14.58 21.96 -0.26
C MET A 1 13.62 22.91 -0.97
N LYS A 2 13.74 23.04 -2.29
CA LYS A 2 12.83 23.82 -3.14
C LYS A 2 11.56 23.01 -3.43
N LEU A 3 10.38 23.64 -3.40
CA LEU A 3 9.12 22.99 -3.76
C LEU A 3 8.98 22.88 -5.29
N ASN A 4 8.33 21.82 -5.77
CA ASN A 4 8.07 21.58 -7.21
C ASN A 4 9.34 21.50 -8.06
N ASP A 5 10.35 20.78 -7.56
CA ASP A 5 11.64 20.58 -8.21
C ASP A 5 11.87 19.09 -8.48
N ILE A 6 12.37 18.74 -9.67
CA ILE A 6 12.68 17.35 -10.06
C ILE A 6 14.20 17.21 -10.10
N ARG A 7 14.70 16.14 -9.49
CA ARG A 7 16.13 15.87 -9.37
C ARG A 7 16.44 14.55 -10.07
N ASN A 8 17.50 14.55 -10.86
CA ASN A 8 18.03 13.35 -11.53
C ASN A 8 19.29 12.90 -10.77
N GLU A 9 19.08 12.19 -9.66
CA GLU A 9 20.12 11.70 -8.76
C GLU A 9 19.63 10.47 -8.00
N ASP A 10 20.51 9.84 -7.23
CA ASP A 10 20.14 8.72 -6.36
C ASP A 10 19.15 9.19 -5.27
N CYS A 11 18.09 8.41 -5.05
CA CYS A 11 17.06 8.74 -4.06
C CYS A 11 17.62 8.88 -2.64
N LEU A 12 18.67 8.13 -2.28
CA LEU A 12 19.33 8.23 -0.99
C LEU A 12 20.06 9.56 -0.85
N ASP A 13 20.66 10.09 -1.92
CA ASP A 13 21.33 11.39 -1.88
C ASP A 13 20.32 12.53 -1.69
N THR A 14 19.17 12.45 -2.36
CA THR A 14 18.06 13.38 -2.12
C THR A 14 17.51 13.27 -0.69
N MET A 15 17.31 12.04 -0.17
CA MET A 15 16.75 11.85 1.17
C MET A 15 17.72 12.30 2.27
N LYS A 16 19.04 12.08 2.11
CA LYS A 16 20.08 12.51 3.08
C LYS A 16 20.02 14.01 3.40
N ILE A 17 19.64 14.85 2.43
CA ILE A 17 19.54 16.30 2.61
C ILE A 17 18.15 16.76 3.13
N MET A 18 17.18 15.86 3.23
CA MET A 18 15.89 16.13 3.87
C MET A 18 16.04 16.06 5.39
N SER A 19 15.44 17.02 6.09
CA SER A 19 15.29 16.94 7.54
C SER A 19 14.41 15.77 7.95
N ASP A 20 14.53 15.34 9.21
CA ASP A 20 13.64 14.35 9.79
C ASP A 20 12.18 14.84 9.74
N ALA A 21 11.24 13.90 9.59
CA ALA A 21 9.80 14.21 9.56
C ALA A 21 9.44 15.37 8.61
N PHE A 22 9.96 15.32 7.39
CA PHE A 22 9.77 16.33 6.35
C PHE A 22 8.57 16.06 5.44
N VAL A 23 8.28 14.78 5.12
CA VAL A 23 7.29 14.39 4.10
C VAL A 23 6.01 13.81 4.72
N ASP A 24 4.85 14.21 4.18
CA ASP A 24 3.53 13.69 4.60
C ASP A 24 3.12 12.42 3.83
N LEU A 25 3.45 12.35 2.53
CA LEU A 25 3.10 11.24 1.65
C LEU A 25 4.26 10.93 0.70
N VAL A 26 4.65 9.66 0.63
CA VAL A 26 5.52 9.12 -0.41
C VAL A 26 4.71 8.16 -1.26
N VAL A 27 4.79 8.26 -2.58
CA VAL A 27 4.22 7.29 -3.52
C VAL A 27 5.33 6.89 -4.47
N THR A 28 5.63 5.59 -4.53
CA THR A 28 6.77 5.11 -5.31
C THR A 28 6.55 3.70 -5.85
N SER A 29 7.15 3.44 -7.01
CA SER A 29 7.29 2.14 -7.65
C SER A 29 8.79 1.91 -7.92
N PRO A 30 9.56 1.40 -6.93
CA PRO A 30 10.99 1.16 -7.09
C PRO A 30 11.27 0.12 -8.20
N PRO A 31 12.53 -0.10 -8.59
CA PRO A 31 12.89 -1.25 -9.42
C PRO A 31 12.39 -2.58 -8.85
N TYR A 32 11.71 -3.38 -9.69
CA TYR A 32 11.12 -4.68 -9.29
C TYR A 32 12.06 -5.85 -9.61
N ASP A 33 12.74 -6.41 -8.60
CA ASP A 33 13.70 -7.51 -8.76
C ASP A 33 14.59 -7.28 -10.02
N GLU A 34 14.69 -8.28 -10.90
CA GLU A 34 15.30 -8.18 -12.23
C GLU A 34 14.24 -8.26 -13.35
N MET A 35 12.99 -7.83 -13.08
CA MET A 35 11.90 -7.92 -14.07
C MET A 35 12.04 -6.95 -15.24
N ARG A 36 12.86 -5.91 -15.10
CA ARG A 36 13.16 -4.94 -16.17
C ARG A 36 14.62 -4.54 -16.10
N GLU A 37 15.18 -4.20 -17.25
CA GLU A 37 16.47 -3.51 -17.31
C GLU A 37 16.26 -2.06 -16.89
N TYR A 38 16.74 -1.72 -15.69
CA TYR A 38 16.76 -0.35 -15.19
C TYR A 38 18.14 0.28 -15.41
N GLU A 39 18.76 0.13 -16.58
CA GLU A 39 20.07 0.76 -16.91
C GLU A 39 21.17 0.61 -15.83
N GLY A 40 21.16 -0.49 -15.06
CA GLY A 40 22.10 -0.73 -13.95
C GLY A 40 21.62 -0.34 -12.55
N TYR A 41 20.46 0.30 -12.41
CA TYR A 41 19.84 0.61 -11.12
C TYR A 41 19.19 -0.64 -10.51
N LYS A 42 19.87 -1.25 -9.55
CA LYS A 42 19.34 -2.35 -8.74
C LYS A 42 18.88 -1.83 -7.38
N LEU A 43 17.82 -2.41 -6.83
CA LEU A 43 17.37 -2.15 -5.46
C LEU A 43 18.28 -2.86 -4.44
N GLU A 44 19.61 -2.69 -4.56
CA GLU A 44 20.59 -3.29 -3.65
C GLU A 44 20.61 -2.61 -2.27
N SER A 45 20.03 -1.42 -2.17
CA SER A 45 19.99 -0.61 -0.95
C SER A 45 18.58 -0.48 -0.36
N PHE A 46 17.73 -1.50 -0.51
CA PHE A 46 16.34 -1.47 -0.03
C PHE A 46 16.27 -1.08 1.46
N GLU A 47 17.06 -1.71 2.32
CA GLU A 47 17.05 -1.48 3.77
C GLU A 47 17.44 -0.04 4.11
N GLN A 48 18.39 0.53 3.36
CA GLN A 48 18.80 1.93 3.52
C GLN A 48 17.69 2.88 3.07
N ILE A 49 17.04 2.58 1.94
CA ILE A 49 15.90 3.36 1.43
C ILE A 49 14.75 3.32 2.44
N ALA A 50 14.39 2.14 2.94
CA ALA A 50 13.32 1.98 3.91
C ALA A 50 13.64 2.70 5.24
N SER A 51 14.89 2.66 5.69
CA SER A 51 15.35 3.40 6.89
C SER A 51 15.27 4.92 6.69
N GLU A 52 15.73 5.42 5.54
CA GLU A 52 15.65 6.85 5.21
C GLU A 52 14.20 7.30 5.05
N LEU A 53 13.34 6.51 4.41
CA LEU A 53 11.90 6.74 4.34
C LEU A 53 11.28 6.85 5.74
N TYR A 54 11.63 5.96 6.66
CA TYR A 54 11.14 6.03 8.04
C TYR A 54 11.59 7.33 8.72
N ARG A 55 12.83 7.77 8.51
CA ARG A 55 13.36 9.02 9.06
C ARG A 55 12.62 10.25 8.54
N ILE A 56 12.46 10.36 7.22
CA ILE A 56 11.89 11.57 6.59
C ILE A 56 10.36 11.63 6.64
N VAL A 57 9.67 10.51 6.81
CA VAL A 57 8.19 10.51 6.89
C VAL A 57 7.76 11.00 8.28
N LYS A 58 6.79 11.93 8.28
CA LYS A 58 6.17 12.47 9.49
C LYS A 58 5.40 11.39 10.25
N VAL A 59 5.26 11.55 11.56
CA VAL A 59 4.26 10.77 12.32
C VAL A 59 2.87 11.12 11.76
N GLY A 60 2.12 10.08 11.40
CA GLY A 60 0.85 10.16 10.68
C GLY A 60 0.99 10.32 9.16
N GLY A 61 2.21 10.30 8.62
CA GLY A 61 2.49 10.23 7.19
C GLY A 61 2.46 8.78 6.66
N VAL A 62 2.40 8.67 5.33
CA VAL A 62 2.16 7.41 4.62
C VAL A 62 3.19 7.19 3.50
N VAL A 63 3.58 5.94 3.28
CA VAL A 63 4.33 5.49 2.11
C VAL A 63 3.48 4.48 1.35
N VAL A 64 3.21 4.75 0.07
CA VAL A 64 2.59 3.79 -0.85
C VAL A 64 3.70 3.17 -1.67
N TRP A 65 3.95 1.89 -1.42
CA TRP A 65 5.02 1.11 -2.04
C TRP A 65 4.42 0.14 -3.06
N VAL A 66 4.56 0.47 -4.34
CA VAL A 66 4.04 -0.32 -5.45
C VAL A 66 5.11 -1.30 -5.91
N ILE A 67 4.83 -2.60 -5.84
CA ILE A 67 5.82 -3.64 -6.13
C ILE A 67 5.13 -4.90 -6.66
N GLY A 68 5.84 -5.70 -7.45
CA GLY A 68 5.44 -7.05 -7.84
C GLY A 68 6.59 -8.03 -7.65
N ASP A 69 6.27 -9.32 -7.58
CA ASP A 69 7.26 -10.38 -7.50
C ASP A 69 7.65 -10.89 -8.89
N GLN A 70 8.94 -11.11 -9.09
CA GLN A 70 9.41 -11.88 -10.24
C GLN A 70 9.00 -13.34 -10.09
N THR A 71 8.83 -14.03 -11.23
CA THR A 71 8.72 -15.49 -11.25
C THR A 71 10.05 -16.10 -11.72
N ILE A 72 10.69 -16.91 -10.89
CA ILE A 72 11.91 -17.65 -11.22
C ILE A 72 11.61 -19.15 -11.15
N LYS A 73 11.83 -19.87 -12.27
CA LYS A 73 11.57 -21.33 -12.38
C LYS A 73 10.16 -21.73 -11.92
N GLY A 74 9.18 -20.88 -12.21
CA GLY A 74 7.77 -21.10 -11.87
C GLY A 74 7.35 -20.75 -10.43
N ASN A 75 8.24 -20.15 -9.63
CA ASN A 75 7.92 -19.71 -8.27
C ASN A 75 8.09 -18.20 -8.16
N GLU A 76 7.21 -17.54 -7.41
CA GLU A 76 7.36 -16.13 -7.07
C GLU A 76 8.55 -15.94 -6.12
N THR A 77 9.30 -14.84 -6.29
CA THR A 77 10.46 -14.53 -5.45
C THR A 77 10.07 -14.24 -4.00
N GLY A 78 8.85 -13.74 -3.77
CA GLY A 78 8.37 -13.28 -2.47
C GLY A 78 9.12 -12.06 -1.93
N THR A 79 9.82 -11.33 -2.82
CA THR A 79 10.55 -10.12 -2.47
C THR A 79 9.60 -9.04 -1.96
N SER A 80 8.43 -8.90 -2.58
CA SER A 80 7.39 -7.94 -2.20
C SER A 80 7.00 -8.08 -0.72
N PHE A 81 6.77 -9.31 -0.26
CA PHE A 81 6.42 -9.61 1.12
C PHE A 81 7.59 -9.42 2.08
N ARG A 82 8.82 -9.81 1.69
CA ARG A 82 10.01 -9.54 2.51
C ARG A 82 10.20 -8.05 2.75
N GLN A 83 10.06 -7.24 1.71
CA GLN A 83 10.11 -5.78 1.84
C GLN A 83 9.00 -5.25 2.74
N ALA A 84 7.76 -5.74 2.56
CA ALA A 84 6.64 -5.31 3.39
C ALA A 84 6.79 -5.68 4.87
N LEU A 85 7.35 -6.86 5.16
CA LEU A 85 7.66 -7.28 6.52
C LEU A 85 8.80 -6.44 7.11
N TYR A 86 9.84 -6.15 6.34
CA TYR A 86 10.94 -5.29 6.79
C TYR A 86 10.47 -3.87 7.16
N PHE A 87 9.58 -3.26 6.36
CA PHE A 87 8.96 -1.98 6.72
C PHE A 87 8.28 -2.04 8.09
N LYS A 88 7.65 -3.17 8.44
CA LYS A 88 7.07 -3.36 9.77
C LYS A 88 8.13 -3.50 10.86
N GLU A 89 9.21 -4.24 10.58
CA GLU A 89 10.31 -4.43 11.53
C GLU A 89 10.97 -3.11 11.92
N ILE A 90 11.10 -2.16 10.99
CA ILE A 90 11.68 -0.83 11.26
C ILE A 90 10.70 0.17 11.88
N GLY A 91 9.43 -0.20 12.08
CA GLY A 91 8.45 0.57 12.85
C GLY A 91 7.29 1.18 12.06
N PHE A 92 7.16 0.94 10.76
CA PHE A 92 5.92 1.29 10.06
C PHE A 92 4.78 0.31 10.40
N ASN A 93 3.54 0.78 10.36
CA ASN A 93 2.36 -0.07 10.31
C ASN A 93 2.01 -0.37 8.85
N LEU A 94 1.80 -1.63 8.49
CA LEU A 94 1.12 -1.98 7.24
C LEU A 94 -0.38 -1.66 7.41
N PHE A 95 -0.79 -0.48 6.95
CA PHE A 95 -2.11 0.10 7.18
C PHE A 95 -3.17 -0.49 6.26
N ASP A 96 -2.82 -0.68 4.98
CA ASP A 96 -3.65 -1.36 3.99
C ASP A 96 -2.76 -2.07 2.95
N THR A 97 -3.31 -3.09 2.31
CA THR A 97 -2.73 -3.70 1.11
C THR A 97 -3.75 -3.53 0.00
N MET A 98 -3.45 -2.61 -0.91
CA MET A 98 -4.26 -2.35 -2.08
C MET A 98 -3.74 -3.17 -3.28
N ILE A 99 -4.62 -3.43 -4.23
CA ILE A 99 -4.33 -4.17 -5.46
C ILE A 99 -4.49 -3.22 -6.64
N TYR A 100 -3.41 -2.98 -7.39
CA TYR A 100 -3.52 -2.32 -8.69
C TYR A 100 -3.84 -3.36 -9.75
N LEU A 101 -5.08 -3.36 -10.24
CA LEU A 101 -5.59 -4.27 -11.27
C LEU A 101 -5.15 -3.77 -12.64
N LYS A 102 -4.10 -4.39 -13.18
CA LYS A 102 -3.61 -4.08 -14.52
C LYS A 102 -4.32 -4.95 -15.57
N PRO A 103 -4.56 -4.43 -16.78
CA PRO A 103 -5.08 -5.26 -17.87
C PRO A 103 -4.19 -6.49 -18.07
N PRO A 104 -4.77 -7.70 -18.18
CA PRO A 104 -3.99 -8.91 -18.38
C PRO A 104 -3.20 -8.79 -19.68
N ARG A 105 -1.87 -8.89 -19.58
CA ARG A 105 -1.00 -9.04 -20.75
C ARG A 105 -0.70 -10.53 -20.91
N GLY A 106 -0.71 -11.05 -22.14
CA GLY A 106 -0.35 -12.45 -22.38
C GLY A 106 1.08 -12.75 -21.89
N ALA A 107 1.31 -13.98 -21.42
CA ALA A 107 2.63 -14.49 -21.01
C ALA A 107 3.33 -13.74 -19.87
N VAL A 108 2.58 -13.18 -18.90
CA VAL A 108 3.12 -12.57 -17.68
C VAL A 108 3.02 -13.51 -16.48
N GLY A 109 4.16 -13.73 -15.81
CA GLY A 109 4.27 -14.64 -14.66
C GLY A 109 4.54 -16.09 -15.08
N ASN A 110 4.00 -17.05 -14.31
CA ASN A 110 4.18 -18.47 -14.57
C ASN A 110 3.10 -19.01 -15.54
N ASN A 111 3.53 -19.60 -16.66
CA ASN A 111 2.65 -20.26 -17.64
C ASN A 111 1.88 -21.48 -17.12
N LYS A 112 2.22 -21.97 -15.91
CA LYS A 112 1.48 -23.04 -15.20
C LYS A 112 0.43 -22.51 -14.24
N THR A 113 0.25 -21.19 -14.16
CA THR A 113 -0.68 -20.52 -13.23
C THR A 113 -1.57 -19.52 -13.98
N TYR A 114 -2.47 -18.84 -13.26
CA TYR A 114 -3.23 -17.74 -13.82
C TYR A 114 -2.32 -16.61 -14.30
N CYS A 115 -2.73 -15.91 -15.36
CA CYS A 115 -2.01 -14.74 -15.84
C CYS A 115 -2.01 -13.64 -14.77
N GLN A 116 -0.83 -13.11 -14.47
CA GLN A 116 -0.68 -12.04 -13.49
C GLN A 116 -1.38 -10.77 -13.98
N SER A 117 -2.40 -10.35 -13.24
CA SER A 117 -3.27 -9.21 -13.58
C SER A 117 -3.23 -8.11 -12.54
N PHE A 118 -2.29 -8.15 -11.60
CA PHE A 118 -2.16 -7.11 -10.60
C PHE A 118 -0.73 -6.81 -10.16
N GLU A 119 -0.58 -5.74 -9.37
CA GLU A 119 0.60 -5.39 -8.58
C GLU A 119 0.16 -5.02 -7.16
N TYR A 120 1.02 -5.28 -6.17
CA TYR A 120 0.75 -4.89 -4.80
C TYR A 120 0.99 -3.39 -4.64
N MET A 121 0.10 -2.75 -3.89
CA MET A 121 0.27 -1.40 -3.38
C MET A 121 0.23 -1.48 -1.85
N PHE A 122 1.38 -1.69 -1.22
CA PHE A 122 1.45 -1.70 0.23
C PHE A 122 1.41 -0.28 0.78
N VAL A 123 0.45 -0.01 1.67
CA VAL A 123 0.28 1.30 2.29
C VAL A 123 0.85 1.23 3.70
N PHE A 124 2.05 1.77 3.89
CA PHE A 124 2.72 1.87 5.18
C PHE A 124 2.40 3.21 5.85
N SER A 125 2.24 3.23 7.16
CA SER A 125 2.00 4.45 7.93
C SER A 125 2.89 4.52 9.16
N LYS A 126 3.42 5.71 9.46
CA LYS A 126 4.22 5.93 10.67
C LYS A 126 3.29 6.32 11.81
N GLY A 127 2.90 5.35 12.63
CA GLY A 127 1.79 5.54 13.59
C GLY A 127 0.43 5.45 12.90
N GLN A 128 -0.54 6.27 13.34
CA GLN A 128 -1.87 6.33 12.72
C GLN A 128 -1.92 7.45 11.67
N PRO A 129 -2.40 7.19 10.43
CA PRO A 129 -2.51 8.23 9.41
C PRO A 129 -3.26 9.47 9.91
N LYS A 130 -2.67 10.65 9.73
CA LYS A 130 -3.24 11.92 10.20
C LYS A 130 -4.51 12.31 9.43
N THR A 131 -4.56 11.96 8.15
CA THR A 131 -5.66 12.32 7.24
C THR A 131 -6.09 11.10 6.45
N ILE A 132 -7.40 10.86 6.36
CA ILE A 132 -7.98 9.75 5.59
C ILE A 132 -9.12 10.31 4.73
N ASN A 133 -8.94 10.29 3.41
CA ASN A 133 -9.90 10.82 2.43
C ASN A 133 -10.48 9.67 1.57
N LEU A 134 -11.42 8.90 2.13
CA LEU A 134 -12.00 7.76 1.42
C LEU A 134 -12.94 8.20 0.29
N ILE A 135 -12.70 7.69 -0.92
CA ILE A 135 -13.60 7.88 -2.06
C ILE A 135 -14.87 7.04 -1.84
N LYS A 136 -16.04 7.66 -2.05
CA LYS A 136 -17.36 7.03 -1.96
C LYS A 136 -18.11 7.13 -3.29
N ASP A 137 -17.72 6.31 -4.25
CA ASP A 137 -18.23 6.33 -5.62
C ASP A 137 -18.81 4.99 -6.08
N ARG A 138 -18.73 3.95 -5.24
CA ARG A 138 -19.30 2.64 -5.54
C ARG A 138 -20.79 2.66 -5.25
N LYS A 139 -21.64 2.52 -6.27
CA LYS A 139 -23.09 2.40 -6.08
C LYS A 139 -23.43 1.16 -5.26
N ASN A 140 -24.09 1.35 -4.12
CA ASN A 140 -24.59 0.26 -3.29
C ASN A 140 -25.88 -0.31 -3.90
N LYS A 141 -26.18 -1.58 -3.61
CA LYS A 141 -27.42 -2.23 -4.06
C LYS A 141 -28.67 -1.59 -3.45
N GLU A 142 -28.53 -1.04 -2.27
CA GLU A 142 -29.57 -0.36 -1.52
C GLU A 142 -28.95 0.78 -0.69
N SER A 143 -29.80 1.61 -0.08
CA SER A 143 -29.39 2.60 0.91
C SER A 143 -30.43 2.64 2.03
N ARG A 144 -30.00 2.95 3.25
CA ARG A 144 -30.90 3.00 4.41
C ARG A 144 -30.43 4.01 5.44
N LYS A 145 -31.36 4.55 6.24
CA LYS A 145 -31.06 5.52 7.31
C LYS A 145 -30.40 4.91 8.55
N GLY A 146 -30.37 3.58 8.64
CA GLY A 146 -29.86 2.83 9.79
C GLY A 146 -30.87 1.77 10.20
N ASP A 147 -30.47 0.85 11.07
CA ASP A 147 -31.37 -0.11 11.69
C ASP A 147 -31.00 -0.38 13.15
N THR A 148 -31.97 -0.85 13.91
CA THR A 148 -31.74 -1.38 15.26
C THR A 148 -31.88 -2.89 15.21
N GLY A 149 -31.02 -3.60 15.94
CA GLY A 149 -31.09 -5.04 16.05
C GLY A 149 -30.60 -5.54 17.39
N THR A 150 -30.66 -6.84 17.60
CA THR A 150 -30.09 -7.50 18.78
C THR A 150 -29.14 -8.61 18.34
N LYS A 151 -27.98 -8.70 18.96
CA LYS A 151 -27.04 -9.82 18.81
C LYS A 151 -27.01 -10.60 20.12
N ARG A 152 -27.20 -11.92 20.06
CA ARG A 152 -27.02 -12.79 21.21
C ARG A 152 -25.53 -13.04 21.44
N LEU A 153 -25.09 -12.84 22.68
CA LEU A 153 -23.71 -13.07 23.10
C LEU A 153 -23.52 -14.53 23.55
N PRO A 154 -22.27 -15.02 23.64
CA PRO A 154 -21.99 -16.39 24.07
C PRO A 154 -22.56 -16.75 25.45
N ASP A 155 -22.70 -15.77 26.34
CA ASP A 155 -23.31 -15.91 27.68
C ASP A 155 -24.85 -15.94 27.66
N GLY A 156 -25.47 -15.88 26.48
CA GLY A 156 -26.92 -15.87 26.29
C GLY A 156 -27.60 -14.51 26.41
N SER A 157 -26.89 -13.46 26.81
CA SER A 157 -27.41 -12.10 26.89
C SER A 157 -27.64 -11.48 25.51
N LEU A 158 -28.52 -10.47 25.43
CA LEU A 158 -28.82 -9.75 24.18
C LEU A 158 -28.15 -8.37 24.18
N LEU A 159 -27.22 -8.16 23.26
CA LEU A 159 -26.64 -6.87 22.96
C LEU A 159 -27.53 -6.10 21.99
N LYS A 160 -28.10 -4.96 22.43
CA LYS A 160 -28.77 -4.02 21.52
C LYS A 160 -27.73 -3.36 20.62
N LEU A 161 -27.98 -3.42 19.32
CA LEU A 161 -27.15 -2.80 18.29
C LEU A 161 -27.92 -1.66 17.66
N ASN A 162 -27.24 -0.53 17.49
CA ASN A 162 -27.67 0.53 16.61
C ASN A 162 -26.68 0.60 15.45
N ARG A 163 -27.14 0.37 14.23
CA ARG A 163 -26.31 0.40 13.03
C ARG A 163 -26.55 1.70 12.31
N GLU A 164 -25.48 2.41 12.01
CA GLU A 164 -25.55 3.58 11.15
C GLU A 164 -26.09 3.21 9.77
N GLY A 165 -26.78 4.18 9.17
CA GLY A 165 -27.20 4.09 7.78
C GLY A 165 -26.04 4.08 6.81
N TYR A 166 -26.35 3.76 5.55
CA TYR A 166 -25.41 3.93 4.45
C TYR A 166 -26.10 4.60 3.26
N SER A 167 -25.34 5.47 2.60
CA SER A 167 -25.74 6.22 1.43
C SER A 167 -25.87 5.34 0.19
N GLU A 168 -26.49 5.88 -0.87
CA GLU A 168 -26.54 5.25 -2.20
C GLU A 168 -25.13 4.92 -2.72
N TYR A 169 -24.15 5.79 -2.45
CA TYR A 169 -22.75 5.55 -2.79
C TYR A 169 -21.95 5.16 -1.56
N GLY A 170 -21.33 3.99 -1.61
CA GLY A 170 -20.45 3.43 -0.61
C GLY A 170 -18.97 3.68 -0.94
N ARG A 171 -18.12 3.34 0.03
CA ARG A 171 -16.66 3.43 -0.12
C ARG A 171 -16.19 2.56 -1.30
N ARG A 172 -15.23 3.07 -2.07
CA ARG A 172 -14.50 2.30 -3.08
C ARG A 172 -13.80 1.11 -2.42
N THR A 173 -13.63 0.02 -3.16
CA THR A 173 -12.81 -1.12 -2.75
C THR A 173 -11.31 -0.77 -2.83
N ASN A 174 -10.48 -1.57 -2.18
CA ASN A 174 -9.01 -1.45 -2.25
C ASN A 174 -8.40 -2.15 -3.50
N VAL A 175 -9.22 -2.45 -4.51
CA VAL A 175 -8.80 -2.85 -5.85
C VAL A 175 -8.98 -1.67 -6.78
N TRP A 176 -7.90 -1.24 -7.43
CA TRP A 176 -7.76 0.00 -8.21
C TRP A 176 -7.45 -0.25 -9.67
#